data_AF-A0A7R9HXY2-F1
#
_entry.id   AF-A0A7R9HXY2-F1
#
_cell.length_a   1.000
_cell.length_b   1.000
_cell.length_c   1.000
_cell.angle_alpha   90.00
_cell.angle_beta   90.00
_cell.angle_gamma   90.00
#
_symmetry.space_group_name_H-M   'P 1'
#
loop_
_entity.id
_entity.type
_entity.pdbx_description
1 polymer ?
#
loop_
_entity_poly.entity_id
_entity_poly.type
_entity_poly.pdbx_seq_one_letter_code
_entity_poly.pdbx_strand_id
1 'polypeptide(L)'
;MFIYIYLMLFTTAKGKVMSSIFYEVSTRTSCSFSAAMQRLGGKVIHMDATSSSVKKGETLEGRDQVKILKRIIQIFSNPLSYFYFHCFVLAIQVNNFNQRAANHCRKPLINAGDGVGEHPTQALLDVFTIREEIGTVNGLTITMVGDLKHGRTVHSLARLGSLFFFVTSLSLY
;
A
#
# COMPACT_ATOMS: atom_id res chain seq x y z
N MET A 1 -17.07 32.31 16.51
CA MET A 1 -15.68 31.79 16.55
C MET A 1 -15.68 30.27 16.29
N PHE A 2 -16.20 29.81 15.15
CA PHE A 2 -16.36 28.37 14.87
C PHE A 2 -16.00 27.96 13.43
N ILE A 3 -15.50 28.89 12.60
CA ILE A 3 -15.18 28.64 11.17
C ILE A 3 -13.66 28.57 10.92
N TYR A 4 -12.81 28.97 11.86
CA TYR A 4 -11.35 29.06 11.65
C TYR A 4 -10.55 27.78 11.92
N ILE A 5 -11.17 26.70 12.42
CA ILE A 5 -10.48 25.44 12.74
C ILE A 5 -10.37 24.49 11.53
N TYR A 6 -11.13 24.71 10.45
CA TYR A 6 -11.14 23.80 9.29
C TYR A 6 -10.04 24.05 8.25
N LEU A 7 -9.23 25.10 8.43
CA LEU A 7 -8.12 25.43 7.52
C LEU A 7 -6.75 25.05 8.12
N MET A 8 -6.69 23.94 8.85
CA MET A 8 -5.40 23.34 9.20
C MET A 8 -4.83 22.73 7.91
N LEU A 9 -4.10 23.55 7.16
CA LEU A 9 -3.20 23.12 6.08
C LEU A 9 -2.30 22.00 6.64
N PHE A 10 -2.70 20.74 6.42
CA PHE A 10 -1.93 19.57 6.80
C PHE A 10 -0.61 19.61 6.01
N THR A 11 0.41 20.22 6.60
CA THR A 11 1.76 20.37 6.02
C THR A 11 2.75 19.43 6.67
N THR A 12 2.26 18.39 7.33
CA THR A 12 3.06 17.41 8.09
C THR A 12 4.09 16.70 7.21
N ALA A 13 3.86 16.61 5.90
CA ALA A 13 4.79 16.04 4.93
C ALA A 13 5.43 17.12 4.02
N LYS A 14 5.37 18.41 4.37
CA LYS A 14 5.97 19.48 3.57
C LYS A 14 7.47 19.24 3.38
N GLY A 15 7.92 19.27 2.13
CA GLY A 15 9.31 18.98 1.75
C GLY A 15 9.70 17.50 1.76
N LYS A 16 8.78 16.60 2.15
CA LYS A 16 8.95 15.15 2.06
C LYS A 16 8.58 14.67 0.66
N VAL A 17 9.24 13.60 0.21
CA VAL A 17 9.02 13.00 -1.10
C VAL A 17 8.73 11.52 -0.92
N MET A 18 7.61 11.05 -1.48
CA MET A 18 7.23 9.65 -1.53
C MET A 18 7.61 9.06 -2.89
N SER A 19 8.23 7.87 -2.88
CA SER A 19 8.37 7.07 -4.09
C SER A 19 7.17 6.13 -4.20
N SER A 20 6.49 6.17 -5.35
CA SER A 20 5.36 5.29 -5.69
C SER A 20 5.82 4.25 -6.71
N ILE A 21 5.94 2.99 -6.28
CA ILE A 21 6.49 1.88 -7.07
C ILE A 21 5.38 0.84 -7.29
N PHE A 22 4.78 0.85 -8.46
CA PHE A 22 3.71 -0.07 -8.83
C PHE A 22 4.19 -0.95 -10.00
N TYR A 23 4.42 -2.24 -9.72
CA TYR A 23 4.72 -3.25 -10.75
C TYR A 23 3.44 -3.86 -11.35
N GLU A 24 2.28 -3.47 -10.81
CA GLU A 24 0.96 -3.86 -11.28
C GLU A 24 0.10 -2.62 -11.55
N VAL A 25 -0.87 -2.75 -12.47
CA VAL A 25 -1.82 -1.68 -12.75
C VAL A 25 -2.77 -1.54 -11.56
N SER A 26 -2.65 -0.45 -10.80
CA SER A 26 -3.56 -0.13 -9.71
C SER A 26 -3.84 1.37 -9.64
N THR A 27 -4.86 1.80 -10.39
CA THR A 27 -5.25 3.21 -10.48
C THR A 27 -5.77 3.72 -9.13
N ARG A 28 -6.65 2.97 -8.46
CA ARG A 28 -7.27 3.42 -7.21
C ARG A 28 -6.24 3.59 -6.09
N THR A 29 -5.38 2.58 -5.90
CA THR A 29 -4.37 2.60 -4.83
C THR A 29 -3.27 3.61 -5.12
N SER A 30 -2.75 3.68 -6.35
CA SER A 30 -1.73 4.68 -6.72
C SER A 30 -2.26 6.11 -6.57
N CYS A 31 -3.46 6.40 -7.10
CA CYS A 31 -4.05 7.74 -6.99
C CYS A 31 -4.37 8.12 -5.54
N SER A 32 -4.84 7.20 -4.70
CA SER A 32 -5.16 7.50 -3.30
C SER A 32 -3.90 7.85 -2.51
N PHE A 33 -2.80 7.09 -2.66
CA PHE A 33 -1.53 7.42 -2.04
C PHE A 33 -0.96 8.75 -2.55
N SER A 34 -1.03 9.00 -3.86
CA SER A 34 -0.55 10.26 -4.42
C SER A 34 -1.32 11.45 -3.88
N ALA A 35 -2.66 11.36 -3.86
CA ALA A 35 -3.51 12.40 -3.34
C ALA A 35 -3.30 12.61 -1.83
N ALA A 36 -3.10 11.54 -1.05
CA ALA A 36 -2.79 11.64 0.37
C ALA A 36 -1.48 12.40 0.63
N MET A 37 -0.40 12.03 -0.07
CA MET A 37 0.89 12.70 0.09
C MET A 37 0.85 14.18 -0.34
N GLN A 38 0.14 14.48 -1.45
CA GLN A 38 -0.06 15.86 -1.90
C GLN A 38 -0.88 16.68 -0.90
N ARG A 39 -1.95 16.12 -0.34
CA ARG A 39 -2.77 16.78 0.70
C ARG A 39 -1.98 17.05 1.98
N LEU A 40 -0.97 16.23 2.29
CA LEU A 40 -0.04 16.44 3.40
C LEU A 40 1.08 17.46 3.08
N GLY A 41 1.06 18.08 1.89
CA GLY A 41 2.06 19.04 1.42
C GLY A 41 3.35 18.42 0.88
N GLY A 42 3.40 17.10 0.75
CA GLY A 42 4.53 16.37 0.20
C GLY A 42 4.52 16.27 -1.33
N LYS A 43 5.57 15.68 -1.87
CA LYS A 43 5.72 15.40 -3.31
C LYS A 43 5.73 13.90 -3.56
N VAL A 44 5.35 13.51 -4.77
CA VAL A 44 5.30 12.11 -5.19
C VAL A 44 6.11 11.95 -6.46
N ILE A 45 6.94 10.92 -6.52
CA ILE A 45 7.62 10.49 -7.73
C ILE A 45 7.15 9.09 -8.05
N HIS A 46 6.55 8.95 -9.22
CA HIS A 46 6.15 7.66 -9.76
C HIS A 46 7.35 6.98 -10.40
N MET A 47 7.67 5.78 -9.94
CA MET A 47 8.72 4.95 -10.49
C MET A 47 8.05 3.80 -11.25
N ASP A 48 7.76 4.05 -12.52
CA ASP A 48 7.21 3.02 -13.39
C ASP A 48 8.29 1.98 -13.71
N ALA A 49 8.01 0.73 -13.35
CA ALA A 49 8.89 -0.40 -13.63
C ALA A 49 9.11 -0.63 -15.13
N THR A 50 8.16 -0.22 -15.96
CA THR A 50 8.18 -0.37 -17.42
C THR A 50 9.05 0.67 -18.11
N SER A 51 9.18 1.89 -17.60
CA SER A 51 9.88 2.99 -18.30
C SER A 51 11.40 3.01 -18.05
N SER A 52 11.88 2.45 -16.94
CA SER A 52 13.29 2.58 -16.53
C SER A 52 14.22 1.50 -17.10
N SER A 53 13.70 0.37 -17.61
CA SER A 53 14.53 -0.79 -17.99
C SER A 53 14.32 -1.34 -19.40
N VAL A 54 13.30 -0.89 -20.14
CA VAL A 54 13.04 -1.36 -21.52
C VAL A 54 14.08 -0.84 -22.52
N LYS A 55 14.92 0.15 -22.16
CA LYS A 55 16.03 0.63 -23.01
C LYS A 55 17.30 -0.24 -22.98
N LYS A 56 17.37 -1.30 -22.16
CA LYS A 56 18.60 -2.11 -22.01
C LYS A 56 18.51 -3.54 -22.56
N GLY A 57 17.50 -3.86 -23.37
CA GLY A 57 17.41 -5.15 -24.05
C GLY A 57 17.16 -6.36 -23.15
N GLU A 58 16.88 -6.14 -21.86
CA GLU A 58 16.37 -7.19 -21.00
C GLU A 58 14.88 -7.36 -21.30
N THR A 59 14.55 -8.41 -22.05
CA THR A 59 13.18 -8.90 -22.15
C THR A 59 12.66 -9.13 -20.72
N LEU A 60 11.67 -8.34 -20.31
CA LEU A 60 10.85 -8.62 -19.13
C LEU A 60 9.87 -9.76 -19.46
N GLU A 61 10.38 -10.85 -20.02
CA GLU A 61 9.64 -12.09 -20.17
C GLU A 61 9.58 -12.75 -18.79
N GLY A 62 8.53 -12.41 -18.04
CA GLY A 62 8.04 -13.21 -16.92
C GLY A 62 8.87 -13.21 -15.63
N ARG A 63 8.28 -12.69 -14.55
CA ARG A 63 8.28 -13.31 -13.20
C ARG A 63 9.63 -13.67 -12.54
N ASP A 64 10.75 -13.08 -12.92
CA ASP A 64 11.98 -13.28 -12.17
C ASP A 64 11.96 -12.41 -10.89
N GLN A 65 11.25 -12.91 -9.87
CA GLN A 65 11.04 -12.25 -8.58
C GLN A 65 12.37 -11.86 -7.94
N VAL A 66 13.44 -12.63 -8.19
CA VAL A 66 14.79 -12.35 -7.71
C VAL A 66 15.36 -11.10 -8.38
N LYS A 67 15.18 -10.94 -9.70
CA LYS A 67 15.62 -9.73 -10.42
C LYS A 67 14.84 -8.49 -9.96
N ILE A 68 13.52 -8.60 -9.78
CA ILE A 68 12.70 -7.48 -9.28
C ILE A 68 13.14 -7.09 -7.86
N LEU A 69 13.37 -8.07 -6.99
CA LEU A 69 13.88 -7.83 -5.65
C LEU A 69 15.25 -7.17 -5.67
N LYS A 70 16.19 -7.66 -6.49
CA LYS A 70 17.51 -7.03 -6.67
C LYS A 70 17.40 -5.58 -7.13
N ARG A 71 16.52 -5.27 -8.09
CA ARG A 71 16.25 -3.89 -8.54
C ARG A 71 15.74 -3.01 -7.40
N ILE A 72 14.77 -3.49 -6.64
CA ILE A 72 14.20 -2.74 -5.51
C ILE A 72 15.24 -2.53 -4.41
N ILE A 73 16.04 -3.54 -4.08
CA ILE A 73 17.15 -3.42 -3.12
C ILE A 73 18.18 -2.40 -3.62
N GLN A 74 18.48 -2.38 -4.92
CA GLN A 74 19.39 -1.40 -5.51
C GLN A 74 18.84 0.02 -5.41
N ILE A 75 17.54 0.23 -5.61
CA ILE A 75 16.87 1.52 -5.38
C ILE A 75 17.00 1.92 -3.91
N PHE A 76 16.74 1.01 -2.97
CA PHE A 76 16.82 1.31 -1.53
C PHE A 76 18.25 1.57 -1.06
N SER A 77 19.24 0.94 -1.70
CA SER A 77 20.66 1.05 -1.35
C SER A 77 21.36 2.20 -2.06
N ASN A 78 20.75 2.79 -3.09
CA ASN A 78 21.33 3.91 -3.82
C ASN A 78 21.37 5.17 -2.91
N PRO A 79 22.54 5.78 -2.68
CA PRO A 79 22.66 6.96 -1.80
C PRO A 79 21.78 8.13 -2.22
N LEU A 80 21.59 8.34 -3.53
CA LEU A 80 20.73 9.40 -4.06
C LEU A 80 19.26 9.08 -3.79
N SER A 81 18.80 7.88 -4.10
CA SER A 81 17.42 7.47 -3.80
C SER A 81 17.14 7.55 -2.31
N TYR A 82 18.09 7.15 -1.47
CA TYR A 82 18.01 7.33 -0.04
C TYR A 82 18.04 8.80 0.38
N PHE A 83 18.70 9.70 -0.32
CA PHE A 83 18.66 11.12 -0.01
C PHE A 83 17.31 11.76 -0.40
N TYR A 84 16.80 11.45 -1.60
CA TYR A 84 15.60 12.07 -2.16
C TYR A 84 14.30 11.59 -1.50
N PHE A 85 14.15 10.28 -1.29
CA PHE A 85 12.88 9.69 -0.86
C PHE A 85 12.79 9.58 0.65
N HIS A 86 11.62 9.88 1.22
CA HIS A 86 11.38 9.77 2.67
C HIS A 86 10.60 8.52 3.05
N CYS A 87 9.76 8.02 2.13
CA CYS A 87 9.08 6.75 2.24
C CYS A 87 8.87 6.14 0.86
N PHE A 88 8.62 4.83 0.84
CA PHE A 88 8.34 4.06 -0.35
C PHE A 88 6.95 3.42 -0.23
N VAL A 89 6.20 3.43 -1.31
CA VAL A 89 4.96 2.67 -1.47
C VAL A 89 5.20 1.62 -2.55
N LEU A 90 4.93 0.36 -2.25
CA LEU A 90 5.23 -0.75 -3.13
C LEU A 90 4.00 -1.65 -3.32
N ALA A 91 3.63 -1.89 -4.59
CA ALA A 91 2.61 -2.87 -4.98
C ALA A 91 3.20 -3.87 -5.99
N ILE A 92 3.08 -5.16 -5.68
CA ILE A 92 3.63 -6.24 -6.51
C ILE A 92 2.83 -7.54 -6.35
N GLN A 93 2.65 -8.28 -7.46
CA GLN A 93 1.93 -9.56 -7.48
C GLN A 93 2.80 -10.76 -7.06
N VAL A 94 3.45 -10.67 -5.89
CA VAL A 94 4.31 -11.73 -5.35
C VAL A 94 4.10 -11.83 -3.85
N ASN A 95 3.76 -13.00 -3.33
CA ASN A 95 3.52 -13.17 -1.90
C ASN A 95 4.80 -12.99 -1.06
N ASN A 96 4.65 -12.35 0.09
CA ASN A 96 5.69 -11.96 1.05
C ASN A 96 6.81 -11.10 0.46
N PHE A 97 6.59 -10.44 -0.67
CA PHE A 97 7.63 -9.66 -1.32
C PHE A 97 7.91 -8.36 -0.55
N ASN A 98 6.86 -7.65 -0.16
CA ASN A 98 7.00 -6.43 0.63
C ASN A 98 7.77 -6.66 1.93
N GLN A 99 7.55 -7.80 2.59
CA GLN A 99 8.29 -8.16 3.80
C GLN A 99 9.78 -8.42 3.53
N ARG A 100 10.10 -9.16 2.46
CA ARG A 100 11.50 -9.38 2.04
C ARG A 100 12.18 -8.07 1.67
N ALA A 101 11.50 -7.18 0.95
CA ALA A 101 12.01 -5.88 0.56
C ALA A 101 12.22 -4.95 1.77
N ALA A 102 11.33 -5.01 2.77
CA ALA A 102 11.44 -4.24 4.01
C ALA A 102 12.71 -4.55 4.80
N ASN A 103 13.18 -5.81 4.82
CA ASN A 103 14.42 -6.21 5.49
C ASN A 103 15.67 -5.51 4.93
N HIS A 104 15.59 -4.98 3.71
CA HIS A 104 16.67 -4.24 3.06
C HIS A 104 16.39 -2.74 2.94
N CYS A 105 15.24 -2.27 3.42
CA CYS A 105 14.85 -0.87 3.37
C CYS A 105 15.10 -0.19 4.72
N ARG A 106 15.91 0.87 4.73
CA ARG A 106 16.15 1.68 5.94
C ARG A 106 15.11 2.78 6.17
N LYS A 107 14.18 2.96 5.21
CA LYS A 107 13.09 3.95 5.28
C LYS A 107 11.75 3.24 5.40
N PRO A 108 10.68 3.94 5.84
CA PRO A 108 9.35 3.37 5.85
C PRO A 108 8.95 2.84 4.46
N LEU A 109 8.60 1.55 4.40
CA LEU A 109 8.06 0.87 3.24
C LEU A 109 6.61 0.51 3.51
N ILE A 110 5.70 1.07 2.73
CA ILE A 110 4.26 0.85 2.83
C ILE A 110 3.85 -0.19 1.79
N ASN A 111 3.31 -1.30 2.28
CA ASN A 111 2.73 -2.33 1.44
C ASN A 111 1.39 -1.84 0.85
N ALA A 112 1.35 -1.64 -0.46
CA ALA A 112 0.17 -1.25 -1.23
C ALA A 112 -0.48 -2.42 -1.99
N GLY A 113 -0.10 -3.66 -1.65
CA GLY A 113 -0.62 -4.89 -2.24
C GLY A 113 0.51 -5.88 -2.51
N ASP A 114 0.33 -7.12 -2.03
CA ASP A 114 1.33 -8.19 -2.16
C ASP A 114 0.68 -9.48 -2.67
N GLY A 115 0.54 -9.62 -3.99
CA GLY A 115 -0.06 -10.82 -4.60
C GLY A 115 -1.47 -11.11 -4.10
N VAL A 116 -1.69 -12.37 -3.67
CA VAL A 116 -2.89 -12.85 -2.97
C VAL A 116 -2.75 -12.77 -1.44
N GLY A 117 -1.65 -12.20 -0.94
CA GLY A 117 -1.37 -12.06 0.49
C GLY A 117 -2.16 -10.91 1.11
N GLU A 118 -1.46 -9.84 1.52
CA GLU A 118 -2.05 -8.79 2.33
C GLU A 118 -2.17 -7.46 1.57
N HIS A 119 -3.22 -6.69 1.91
CA HIS A 119 -3.40 -5.29 1.50
C HIS A 119 -3.81 -4.45 2.73
N PRO A 120 -2.86 -4.14 3.63
CA PRO A 120 -3.17 -3.60 4.97
C PRO A 120 -3.87 -2.24 4.93
N THR A 121 -3.52 -1.37 3.96
CA THR A 121 -4.17 -0.06 3.83
C THR A 121 -5.62 -0.14 3.38
N GLN A 122 -6.02 -1.21 2.68
CA GLN A 122 -7.42 -1.44 2.32
C GLN A 122 -8.21 -1.90 3.54
N ALA A 123 -7.66 -2.82 4.34
CA ALA A 123 -8.31 -3.25 5.58
C ALA A 123 -8.51 -2.08 6.58
N LEU A 124 -7.53 -1.18 6.68
CA LEU A 124 -7.67 0.04 7.50
C LEU A 124 -8.79 0.95 6.99
N LEU A 125 -8.91 1.10 5.67
CA LEU A 125 -9.98 1.88 5.05
C LEU A 125 -11.35 1.24 5.35
N ASP A 126 -11.47 -0.07 5.23
CA ASP A 126 -12.72 -0.79 5.48
C ASP A 126 -13.15 -0.64 6.96
N VAL A 127 -12.21 -0.79 7.92
CA VAL A 127 -12.48 -0.55 9.35
C VAL A 127 -12.87 0.91 9.63
N PHE A 128 -12.21 1.87 8.96
CA PHE A 128 -12.57 3.29 9.08
C PHE A 128 -14.00 3.54 8.59
N THR A 129 -14.36 2.99 7.43
CA THR A 129 -15.73 3.11 6.90
C THR A 129 -16.76 2.49 7.85
N ILE A 130 -16.50 1.29 8.39
CA ILE A 130 -17.40 0.66 9.38
C ILE A 130 -17.59 1.58 10.60
N ARG A 131 -16.50 2.16 11.10
CA ARG A 131 -16.56 3.09 12.24
C ARG A 131 -17.38 4.34 11.94
N GLU A 132 -17.22 4.94 10.76
CA GLU A 132 -17.96 6.15 10.38
C GLU A 132 -19.45 5.87 10.19
N GLU A 133 -19.80 4.73 9.57
CA GLU A 133 -21.20 4.38 9.28
C GLU A 133 -21.96 3.85 10.50
N ILE A 134 -21.30 3.07 11.37
CA ILE A 134 -21.94 2.38 12.51
C ILE A 134 -21.65 3.09 13.84
N GLY A 135 -20.66 3.99 13.88
CA GLY A 135 -20.23 4.71 15.08
C GLY A 135 -19.29 3.93 16.00
N THR A 136 -19.17 2.61 15.80
CA THR A 136 -18.25 1.73 16.53
C THR A 136 -17.81 0.57 15.65
N VAL A 137 -16.66 -0.02 15.98
CA VAL A 137 -16.17 -1.28 15.38
C VAL A 137 -16.19 -2.43 16.39
N ASN A 138 -16.51 -2.15 17.65
CA ASN A 138 -16.43 -3.13 18.73
C ASN A 138 -17.73 -3.93 18.87
N GLY A 139 -17.59 -5.25 19.04
CA GLY A 139 -18.73 -6.14 19.32
C GLY A 139 -19.68 -6.35 18.13
N LEU A 140 -19.28 -5.92 16.93
CA LEU A 140 -20.05 -6.17 15.72
C LEU A 140 -19.90 -7.63 15.27
N THR A 141 -20.88 -8.11 14.52
CA THR A 141 -20.76 -9.34 13.73
C THR A 141 -20.64 -8.95 12.27
N ILE A 142 -19.48 -9.20 11.67
CA ILE A 142 -19.23 -8.90 10.26
C ILE A 142 -19.26 -10.20 9.46
N THR A 143 -20.14 -10.25 8.46
CA THR A 143 -20.26 -11.38 7.54
C THR A 143 -19.50 -11.08 6.26
N MET A 144 -18.47 -11.87 5.96
CA MET A 144 -17.73 -11.78 4.71
C MET A 144 -18.34 -12.74 3.67
N VAL A 145 -18.66 -12.21 2.49
CA VAL A 145 -19.34 -12.95 1.41
C VAL A 145 -18.53 -12.87 0.12
N GLY A 146 -18.26 -14.01 -0.53
CA GLY A 146 -17.56 -14.08 -1.82
C GLY A 146 -16.46 -15.15 -1.88
N ASP A 147 -15.45 -14.95 -2.73
CA ASP A 147 -14.25 -15.80 -2.80
C ASP A 147 -13.28 -15.44 -1.66
N LEU A 148 -13.48 -16.09 -0.53
CA LEU A 148 -12.66 -15.89 0.67
C LEU A 148 -11.28 -16.55 0.54
N LYS A 149 -11.09 -17.47 -0.41
CA LYS A 149 -9.83 -18.20 -0.57
C LYS A 149 -8.76 -17.34 -1.25
N HIS A 150 -9.16 -16.54 -2.24
CA HIS A 150 -8.23 -15.70 -3.01
C HIS A 150 -8.35 -14.19 -2.72
N GLY A 151 -9.31 -13.79 -1.87
CA GLY A 151 -9.53 -12.40 -1.51
C GLY A 151 -8.48 -11.82 -0.55
N ARG A 152 -7.41 -11.23 -1.08
CA ARG A 152 -6.35 -10.56 -0.28
C ARG A 152 -6.87 -9.50 0.71
N THR A 153 -7.96 -8.82 0.35
CA THR A 153 -8.61 -7.80 1.21
C THR A 153 -9.36 -8.45 2.38
N VAL A 154 -10.01 -9.59 2.13
CA VAL A 154 -10.71 -10.39 3.13
C VAL A 154 -9.72 -10.89 4.18
N HIS A 155 -8.56 -11.38 3.77
CA HIS A 155 -7.52 -11.87 4.69
C HIS A 155 -7.02 -10.75 5.61
N SER A 156 -6.68 -9.58 5.04
CA SER A 156 -6.26 -8.42 5.82
C SER A 156 -7.34 -7.91 6.77
N LEU A 157 -8.59 -7.83 6.31
CA LEU A 157 -9.71 -7.36 7.13
C LEU A 157 -10.05 -8.35 8.25
N ALA A 158 -10.01 -9.66 7.99
CA ALA A 158 -10.27 -10.67 9.01
C ALA A 158 -9.21 -10.61 10.11
N ARG A 159 -7.94 -10.46 9.73
CA ARG A 159 -6.82 -10.37 10.67
C ARG A 159 -6.85 -9.09 11.51
N LEU A 160 -7.17 -7.95 10.91
CA LEU A 160 -7.30 -6.68 11.65
C LEU A 160 -8.57 -6.68 12.50
N GLY A 161 -9.67 -7.19 11.94
CA GLY A 161 -10.99 -7.22 12.52
C GLY A 161 -11.12 -8.09 13.76
N SER A 162 -10.35 -9.18 13.86
CA SER A 162 -10.33 -10.05 15.03
C SER A 162 -9.94 -9.34 16.34
N LEU A 163 -9.39 -8.12 16.26
CA LEU A 163 -9.10 -7.29 17.42
C LEU A 163 -10.32 -6.52 17.96
N PHE A 164 -11.41 -6.42 17.18
CA PHE A 164 -12.54 -5.52 17.46
C PHE A 164 -13.91 -6.21 17.34
N PHE A 165 -14.11 -7.08 16.34
CA PHE A 165 -15.39 -7.68 16.02
C PHE A 165 -15.31 -9.17 15.72
N PHE A 166 -16.46 -9.84 15.80
CA PHE A 166 -16.61 -11.24 15.41
C PHE A 166 -16.73 -11.34 13.89
N VAL A 167 -15.91 -12.21 13.30
CA VAL A 167 -15.96 -12.49 11.85
C VAL A 167 -16.74 -13.77 11.63
N THR A 168 -17.78 -13.68 10.80
CA THR A 168 -18.48 -14.84 10.24
C THR A 168 -18.26 -14.86 8.73
N SER A 169 -18.28 -16.05 8.13
CA SER A 169 -17.98 -16.22 6.71
C SER A 169 -19.06 -17.01 6.02
N LEU A 170 -19.43 -16.57 4.82
CA LEU A 170 -20.29 -17.29 3.89
C LEU A 170 -19.52 -17.44 2.58
N SER A 171 -18.85 -18.59 2.40
CA SER A 171 -18.19 -18.93 1.14
C SER A 171 -19.25 -19.19 0.08
N LEU A 172 -19.19 -18.48 -1.04
CA LEU A 172 -20.06 -18.72 -2.20
C LEU A 172 -19.46 -19.73 -3.17
N TYR A 173 -18.70 -20.71 -2.70
CA TYR A 173 -18.20 -21.87 -3.46
C TYR A 173 -17.87 -23.00 -2.48
#